data_AF-A0A954JND8-F1
#
_entry.id   AF-A0A954JND8-F1
#
_cell.length_a   1.000
_cell.length_b   1.000
_cell.length_c   1.000
_cell.angle_alpha   90.00
_cell.angle_beta   90.00
_cell.angle_gamma   90.00
#
_symmetry.space_group_name_H-M   'P 1'
#
loop_
_entity.id
_entity.type
_entity.pdbx_description
1 polymer ?
#
loop_
_entity_poly.entity_id
_entity_poly.type
_entity_poly.pdbx_seq_one_letter_code
_entity_poly.pdbx_strand_id
1 'polypeptide(L)'
;MVFRLLLPCLATLCTLSVECFAEITVADTDSQLRIETPQLSAAINKQGYVTGIQRQTFVDKKTGFRDAGFGLDIVDWIMEPGSDESYRDQLDEELIYHFGNEYHGNIPKRSIEGPQICTKAKEMWPKLILGDDFVAVRQQFRYRTAAPGKKAGSQWTQWIVFPEGKRYFVSMDRIDAVNSSDAMFLRLDMPGHIRHDRGDTFAKIFLSYRGELDASEFFENFAPDEKFHYQRNDDNFPSRMIR
;
A
#
# COMPACT_ATOMS: atom_id res chain seq x y z
N MET A 1 -16.73 -70.01 -41.68
CA MET A 1 -15.66 -69.41 -40.86
C MET A 1 -15.91 -67.92 -40.76
N VAL A 2 -16.44 -67.44 -39.64
CA VAL A 2 -16.66 -66.01 -39.38
C VAL A 2 -15.75 -65.64 -38.22
N PHE A 3 -14.70 -64.86 -38.49
CA PHE A 3 -13.78 -64.34 -37.48
C PHE A 3 -14.45 -63.14 -36.80
N ARG A 4 -14.82 -63.28 -35.52
CA ARG A 4 -15.16 -62.14 -34.65
C ARG A 4 -13.84 -61.57 -34.10
N LEU A 5 -13.45 -60.40 -34.58
CA LEU A 5 -12.42 -59.58 -33.94
C LEU A 5 -13.02 -58.92 -32.69
N LEU A 6 -12.51 -59.28 -31.51
CA LEU A 6 -12.72 -58.56 -30.26
C LEU A 6 -11.75 -57.38 -30.21
N LEU A 7 -12.27 -56.15 -30.27
CA LEU A 7 -11.51 -54.93 -29.97
C LEU A 7 -11.36 -54.80 -28.45
N PRO A 8 -10.16 -54.58 -27.90
CA PRO A 8 -10.01 -54.22 -26.50
C PRO A 8 -10.40 -52.75 -26.31
N CYS A 9 -11.42 -52.51 -25.48
CA CYS A 9 -11.78 -51.18 -25.02
C CYS A 9 -10.71 -50.73 -24.00
N LEU A 10 -9.72 -49.94 -24.45
CA LEU A 10 -8.81 -49.25 -23.54
C LEU A 10 -9.63 -48.22 -22.76
N ALA A 11 -9.90 -48.51 -21.48
CA ALA A 11 -10.40 -47.53 -20.55
C ALA A 11 -9.24 -46.58 -20.20
N THR A 12 -9.20 -45.42 -20.85
CA THR A 12 -8.30 -44.33 -20.47
C THR A 12 -8.74 -43.84 -19.08
N LEU A 13 -7.99 -44.22 -18.04
CA LEU A 13 -8.13 -43.55 -16.74
C LEU A 13 -7.70 -42.10 -16.93
N CYS A 14 -8.67 -41.19 -17.08
CA CYS A 14 -8.45 -39.79 -16.76
C CYS A 14 -8.17 -39.71 -15.26
N THR A 15 -6.90 -39.71 -14.88
CA THR A 15 -6.48 -39.19 -13.58
C THR A 15 -6.85 -37.72 -13.58
N LEU A 16 -7.97 -37.39 -12.94
CA LEU A 16 -8.25 -36.03 -12.51
C LEU A 16 -7.14 -35.67 -11.51
N SER A 17 -6.08 -35.05 -12.02
CA SER A 17 -5.14 -34.33 -11.18
C SER A 17 -5.92 -33.21 -10.53
N VAL A 18 -6.27 -33.40 -9.26
CA VAL A 18 -6.62 -32.30 -8.37
C VAL A 18 -5.34 -31.47 -8.29
N GLU A 19 -5.29 -30.35 -8.99
CA GLU A 19 -4.27 -29.34 -8.73
C GLU A 19 -4.44 -28.94 -7.26
N CYS A 20 -3.51 -29.40 -6.44
CA CYS A 20 -3.43 -28.99 -5.06
C CYS A 20 -3.03 -27.52 -5.09
N PHE A 21 -4.02 -26.64 -4.95
CA PHE A 21 -3.83 -25.21 -4.81
C PHE A 21 -2.74 -24.96 -3.77
N ALA A 22 -1.83 -24.06 -4.10
CA ALA A 22 -0.70 -23.81 -3.25
C ALA A 22 -1.21 -23.03 -2.03
N GLU A 23 -1.35 -23.74 -0.91
CA GLU A 23 -2.19 -23.34 0.21
C GLU A 23 -1.84 -21.94 0.72
N ILE A 24 -2.70 -20.96 0.42
CA ILE A 24 -2.62 -19.65 1.06
C ILE A 24 -3.06 -19.85 2.50
N THR A 25 -2.20 -19.53 3.45
CA THR A 25 -2.52 -19.62 4.88
C THR A 25 -2.68 -18.23 5.45
N VAL A 26 -3.67 -18.07 6.33
CA VAL A 26 -3.93 -16.83 7.04
C VAL A 26 -4.00 -17.10 8.52
N ALA A 27 -3.23 -16.34 9.29
CA ALA A 27 -3.32 -16.31 10.75
C ALA A 27 -3.94 -14.98 11.17
N ASP A 28 -5.11 -15.07 11.80
CA ASP A 28 -5.85 -13.93 12.32
C ASP A 28 -5.74 -13.91 13.84
N THR A 29 -4.95 -12.98 14.38
CA THR A 29 -4.76 -12.79 15.82
C THR A 29 -5.38 -11.47 16.28
N ASP A 30 -5.45 -11.26 17.59
CA ASP A 30 -5.95 -10.01 18.16
C ASP A 30 -5.15 -8.78 17.71
N SER A 31 -3.85 -8.94 17.44
CA SER A 31 -2.96 -7.83 17.09
C SER A 31 -2.67 -7.71 15.59
N GLN A 32 -2.89 -8.76 14.79
CA GLN A 32 -2.43 -8.80 13.40
C GLN A 32 -3.18 -9.81 12.53
N LEU A 33 -3.34 -9.47 11.24
CA LEU A 33 -3.57 -10.43 10.17
C LEU A 33 -2.25 -10.76 9.49
N ARG A 34 -1.88 -12.04 9.41
CA ARG A 34 -0.70 -12.51 8.68
C ARG A 34 -1.13 -13.38 7.51
N ILE A 35 -0.62 -13.06 6.33
CA ILE A 35 -0.92 -13.73 5.07
C ILE A 35 0.35 -14.39 4.56
N GLU A 36 0.24 -15.66 4.20
CA GLU A 36 1.34 -16.45 3.65
C GLU A 36 0.85 -17.10 2.36
N THR A 37 1.43 -16.70 1.23
CA THR A 37 1.29 -17.39 -0.06
C THR A 37 2.60 -18.14 -0.36
N PRO A 38 2.67 -19.01 -1.37
CA PRO A 38 3.94 -19.62 -1.75
C PRO A 38 4.99 -18.59 -2.21
N GLN A 39 4.54 -17.44 -2.73
CA GLN A 39 5.39 -16.38 -3.26
C GLN A 39 5.71 -15.29 -2.24
N LEU A 40 4.78 -15.01 -1.32
CA LEU A 40 4.80 -13.83 -0.47
C LEU A 40 4.53 -14.16 1.01
N SER A 41 5.06 -13.33 1.89
CA SER A 41 4.60 -13.15 3.27
C SER A 41 4.21 -11.69 3.43
N ALA A 42 3.16 -11.39 4.20
CA ALA A 42 2.76 -10.04 4.55
C ALA A 42 1.99 -10.03 5.87
N ALA A 43 2.05 -8.91 6.59
CA ALA A 43 1.26 -8.74 7.80
C ALA A 43 0.64 -7.35 7.90
N ILE A 44 -0.55 -7.29 8.49
CA ILE A 44 -1.35 -6.07 8.65
C ILE A 44 -1.67 -5.94 10.13
N ASN A 45 -1.18 -4.87 10.74
CA ASN A 45 -1.42 -4.60 12.15
C ASN A 45 -2.88 -4.18 12.39
N LYS A 46 -3.45 -4.71 13.48
CA LYS A 46 -4.72 -4.25 14.02
C LYS A 46 -4.54 -3.20 15.11
N GLN A 47 -3.33 -3.06 15.67
CA GLN A 47 -3.04 -2.14 16.76
C GLN A 47 -1.73 -1.37 16.53
N GLY A 48 -1.63 -0.19 17.13
CA GLY A 48 -0.46 0.69 17.04
C GLY A 48 -0.37 1.41 15.70
N TYR A 49 0.60 1.03 14.88
CA TYR A 49 0.77 1.58 13.53
C TYR A 49 -0.15 0.84 12.55
N VAL A 50 -1.32 1.44 12.27
CA VAL A 50 -2.49 0.75 11.71
C VAL A 50 -2.90 1.38 10.38
N THR A 51 -2.49 0.76 9.28
CA THR A 51 -2.97 0.89 7.87
C THR A 51 -1.97 0.12 7.00
N GLY A 52 -2.36 -0.34 5.81
CA GLY A 52 -1.43 -0.93 4.86
C GLY A 52 -0.72 -2.18 5.38
N ILE A 53 0.40 -2.55 4.73
CA ILE A 53 1.25 -3.67 5.14
C ILE A 53 2.32 -3.16 6.11
N GLN A 54 2.48 -3.88 7.23
CA GLN A 54 3.47 -3.57 8.25
C GLN A 54 4.89 -3.67 7.70
N ARG A 55 5.74 -2.72 8.12
CA ARG A 55 7.17 -2.70 7.81
C ARG A 55 7.84 -4.07 7.98
N GLN A 56 8.72 -4.40 7.05
CA GLN A 56 9.55 -5.62 7.01
C GLN A 56 8.78 -6.93 6.95
N THR A 57 7.45 -6.89 6.83
CA THR A 57 6.63 -8.11 6.75
C THR A 57 6.29 -8.48 5.32
N PHE A 58 6.37 -7.54 4.37
CA PHE A 58 6.21 -7.88 2.96
C PHE A 58 7.49 -8.54 2.45
N VAL A 59 7.48 -9.86 2.29
CA VAL A 59 8.64 -10.65 1.86
C VAL A 59 8.36 -11.33 0.54
N ASP A 60 9.21 -11.09 -0.47
CA ASP A 60 9.24 -11.91 -1.69
C ASP A 60 10.10 -13.16 -1.45
N LYS A 61 9.44 -14.31 -1.28
CA LYS A 61 10.09 -15.57 -0.89
C LYS A 61 11.11 -16.06 -1.91
N LYS A 62 10.97 -15.67 -3.18
CA LYS A 62 11.93 -16.06 -4.22
C LYS A 62 13.29 -15.37 -4.06
N THR A 63 13.29 -14.09 -3.68
CA THR A 63 14.50 -13.28 -3.59
C THR A 63 14.97 -13.08 -2.16
N GLY A 64 14.10 -13.31 -1.18
CA GLY A 64 14.32 -12.95 0.22
C GLY A 64 14.18 -11.45 0.50
N PHE A 65 13.84 -10.63 -0.50
CA PHE A 65 13.68 -9.19 -0.35
C PHE A 65 12.53 -8.86 0.61
N ARG A 66 12.74 -7.85 1.45
CA ARG A 66 11.75 -7.29 2.37
C ARG A 66 11.49 -5.83 2.03
N ASP A 67 10.27 -5.35 2.23
CA ASP A 67 9.96 -3.92 2.04
C ASP A 67 10.94 -3.02 2.81
N ALA A 68 11.61 -2.11 2.12
CA ALA A 68 12.68 -1.31 2.71
C ALA A 68 12.16 -0.07 3.48
N GLY A 69 10.89 0.29 3.31
CA GLY A 69 10.26 1.45 3.93
C GLY A 69 9.81 1.23 5.38
N PHE A 70 8.86 2.06 5.81
CA PHE A 70 8.17 1.99 7.11
C PHE A 70 6.81 1.27 7.04
N GLY A 71 6.56 0.58 5.93
CA GLY A 71 5.31 -0.06 5.59
C GLY A 71 5.00 0.17 4.11
N LEU A 72 3.94 -0.46 3.61
CA LEU A 72 3.49 -0.28 2.24
C LEU A 72 2.03 0.15 2.24
N ASP A 73 1.76 1.25 1.54
CA ASP A 73 0.44 1.87 1.38
C ASP A 73 -0.20 2.24 2.74
N ILE A 74 0.57 3.01 3.51
CA ILE A 74 0.14 3.55 4.81
C ILE A 74 -0.65 4.83 4.58
N VAL A 75 -1.78 5.01 5.26
CA VAL A 75 -2.66 6.16 5.01
C VAL A 75 -2.69 7.11 6.20
N ASP A 76 -2.66 8.41 5.89
CA ASP A 76 -2.60 9.49 6.86
C ASP A 76 -3.86 10.35 6.88
N TRP A 77 -3.93 11.36 6.00
CA TRP A 77 -4.89 12.46 6.03
C TRP A 77 -5.61 12.64 4.70
N ILE A 78 -6.75 13.32 4.75
CA ILE A 78 -7.30 14.00 3.57
C ILE A 78 -6.76 15.44 3.59
N MET A 79 -6.21 15.88 2.47
CA MET A 79 -5.50 17.15 2.36
C MET A 79 -5.92 17.93 1.11
N GLU A 80 -5.52 19.20 1.08
CA GLU A 80 -5.62 20.08 -0.09
C GLU A 80 -4.40 21.01 -0.17
N PRO A 81 -4.13 21.65 -1.32
CA PRO A 81 -3.10 22.69 -1.43
C PRO A 81 -3.35 23.89 -0.52
N GLY A 82 -2.27 24.53 -0.09
CA GLY A 82 -2.31 25.74 0.75
C GLY A 82 -1.64 25.54 2.11
N SER A 83 -1.83 26.50 3.02
CA SER A 83 -1.23 26.48 4.37
C SER A 83 -2.32 26.58 5.43
N ASP A 84 -2.05 26.00 6.61
CA ASP A 84 -2.86 26.15 7.82
C ASP A 84 -2.39 27.30 8.73
N GLU A 85 -1.30 28.01 8.37
CA GLU A 85 -0.66 29.02 9.23
C GLU A 85 -1.59 30.11 9.77
N SER A 86 -2.58 30.55 8.98
CA SER A 86 -3.50 31.62 9.39
C SER A 86 -4.54 31.20 10.43
N TYR A 87 -4.70 29.90 10.67
CA TYR A 87 -5.67 29.35 11.62
C TYR A 87 -5.11 28.18 12.44
N ARG A 88 -3.79 28.00 12.45
CA ARG A 88 -3.12 26.85 13.08
C ARG A 88 -3.40 26.75 14.57
N ASP A 89 -3.56 27.88 15.24
CA ASP A 89 -3.93 27.99 16.65
C ASP A 89 -5.33 27.44 16.97
N GLN A 90 -6.17 27.23 15.96
CA GLN A 90 -7.51 26.66 16.07
C GLN A 90 -7.57 25.18 15.68
N LEU A 91 -6.46 24.59 15.24
CA LEU A 91 -6.43 23.19 14.82
C LEU A 91 -6.17 22.25 15.98
N ASP A 92 -6.80 21.08 15.92
CA ASP A 92 -6.32 19.91 16.67
C ASP A 92 -4.88 19.60 16.24
N GLU A 93 -4.02 19.26 17.20
CA GLU A 93 -2.58 19.03 16.98
C GLU A 93 -2.31 18.02 15.84
N GLU A 94 -3.18 17.02 15.69
CA GLU A 94 -3.10 15.99 14.66
C GLU A 94 -3.39 16.45 13.22
N LEU A 95 -3.93 17.67 13.04
CA LEU A 95 -4.18 18.26 11.73
C LEU A 95 -3.07 19.21 11.28
N ILE A 96 -2.20 19.64 12.19
CA ILE A 96 -1.14 20.60 11.89
C ILE A 96 -0.16 19.98 10.90
N TYR A 97 -0.01 20.62 9.74
CA TYR A 97 0.93 20.19 8.71
C TYR A 97 2.06 21.20 8.54
N HIS A 98 3.27 20.81 8.96
CA HIS A 98 4.47 21.63 8.79
C HIS A 98 5.15 21.32 7.46
N PHE A 99 5.09 22.23 6.48
CA PHE A 99 5.97 22.21 5.31
C PHE A 99 7.23 23.07 5.58
N GLY A 100 8.15 23.14 4.62
CA GLY A 100 9.41 23.88 4.75
C GLY A 100 10.49 23.13 5.54
N ASN A 101 10.47 21.80 5.52
CA ASN A 101 11.43 20.96 6.23
C ASN A 101 11.82 19.73 5.39
N GLU A 102 12.86 19.01 5.84
CA GLU A 102 13.43 17.85 5.15
C GLU A 102 12.45 16.68 5.00
N TYR A 103 11.40 16.61 5.82
CA TYR A 103 10.44 15.50 5.79
C TYR A 103 9.26 15.74 4.86
N HIS A 104 8.81 16.99 4.76
CA HIS A 104 7.55 17.36 4.10
C HIS A 104 7.72 18.17 2.82
N GLY A 105 8.95 18.62 2.55
CA GLY A 105 9.27 19.47 1.41
C GLY A 105 8.77 20.90 1.60
N ASN A 106 8.97 21.72 0.57
CA ASN A 106 8.61 23.13 0.54
C ASN A 106 7.22 23.39 -0.07
N ILE A 107 6.60 22.38 -0.70
CA ILE A 107 5.25 22.53 -1.28
C ILE A 107 4.19 22.66 -0.17
N PRO A 108 3.47 23.80 -0.10
CA PRO A 108 2.46 24.02 0.91
C PRO A 108 1.21 23.17 0.64
N LYS A 109 0.84 22.40 1.66
CA LYS A 109 -0.41 21.64 1.74
C LYS A 109 -0.91 21.67 3.18
N ARG A 110 -2.20 21.41 3.37
CA ARG A 110 -2.86 21.42 4.67
C ARG A 110 -3.83 20.27 4.83
N SER A 111 -3.96 19.76 6.05
CA SER A 111 -4.95 18.74 6.39
C SER A 111 -6.34 19.36 6.44
N ILE A 112 -7.33 18.68 5.87
CA ILE A 112 -8.74 19.09 5.97
C ILE A 112 -9.57 18.14 6.83
N GLU A 113 -9.19 16.87 6.88
CA GLU A 113 -9.75 15.86 7.77
C GLU A 113 -8.66 14.92 8.30
N GLY A 114 -8.83 14.51 9.55
CA GLY A 114 -7.89 13.69 10.30
C GLY A 114 -8.60 12.73 11.27
N PRO A 115 -7.83 12.03 12.11
CA PRO A 115 -6.39 12.19 12.34
C PRO A 115 -5.50 11.63 11.23
N GLN A 116 -4.17 11.72 11.40
CA GLN A 116 -3.20 10.81 10.78
C GLN A 116 -3.53 9.36 11.17
N ILE A 117 -4.26 8.64 10.32
CA ILE A 117 -4.87 7.34 10.68
C ILE A 117 -3.79 6.35 11.15
N CYS A 118 -2.67 6.26 10.43
CA CYS A 118 -1.64 5.27 10.72
C CYS A 118 -1.12 5.28 12.16
N THR A 119 -1.03 6.43 12.83
CA THR A 119 -0.52 6.52 14.21
C THR A 119 -1.61 6.80 15.24
N LYS A 120 -2.69 7.47 14.84
CA LYS A 120 -3.68 8.01 15.78
C LYS A 120 -4.98 7.22 15.82
N ALA A 121 -5.27 6.41 14.80
CA ALA A 121 -6.42 5.50 14.88
C ALA A 121 -6.23 4.45 15.98
N LYS A 122 -4.97 4.07 16.25
CA LYS A 122 -4.49 3.13 17.30
C LYS A 122 -4.98 1.70 17.18
N GLU A 123 -6.20 1.49 16.71
CA GLU A 123 -6.80 0.17 16.50
C GLU A 123 -7.71 0.17 15.26
N MET A 124 -7.66 -0.92 14.50
CA MET A 124 -8.51 -1.18 13.35
C MET A 124 -8.93 -2.65 13.28
N TRP A 125 -10.08 -2.89 12.64
CA TRP A 125 -10.67 -4.22 12.50
C TRP A 125 -10.75 -4.60 11.02
N PRO A 126 -9.60 -4.93 10.39
CA PRO A 126 -9.57 -5.34 9.01
C PRO A 126 -10.38 -6.62 8.79
N LYS A 127 -11.13 -6.66 7.69
CA LYS A 127 -11.91 -7.84 7.29
C LYS A 127 -11.11 -8.66 6.28
N LEU A 128 -10.94 -9.95 6.57
CA LEU A 128 -10.38 -10.93 5.65
C LEU A 128 -11.45 -11.45 4.68
N ILE A 129 -11.08 -11.59 3.42
CA ILE A 129 -11.87 -12.24 2.37
C ILE A 129 -10.97 -13.28 1.70
N LEU A 130 -11.42 -14.53 1.65
CA LEU A 130 -10.79 -15.60 0.88
C LEU A 130 -11.57 -15.77 -0.42
N GLY A 131 -10.90 -15.57 -1.55
CA GLY A 131 -11.40 -15.94 -2.87
C GLY A 131 -10.83 -17.29 -3.30
N ASP A 132 -11.26 -17.78 -4.46
CA ASP A 132 -10.77 -19.04 -5.01
C ASP A 132 -9.29 -18.92 -5.46
N ASP A 133 -8.90 -17.73 -5.94
CA ASP A 133 -7.59 -17.44 -6.52
C ASP A 133 -6.93 -16.18 -5.90
N PHE A 134 -7.42 -15.71 -4.73
CA PHE A 134 -6.84 -14.57 -4.02
C PHE A 134 -7.17 -14.55 -2.53
N VAL A 135 -6.39 -13.79 -1.77
CA VAL A 135 -6.76 -13.31 -0.43
C VAL A 135 -6.82 -11.79 -0.44
N ALA A 136 -7.88 -11.23 0.12
CA ALA A 136 -8.07 -9.79 0.23
C ALA A 136 -8.30 -9.36 1.67
N VAL A 137 -7.81 -8.18 2.01
CA VAL A 137 -8.05 -7.52 3.28
C VAL A 137 -8.68 -6.17 3.03
N ARG A 138 -9.80 -5.92 3.70
CA ARG A 138 -10.50 -4.64 3.67
C ARG A 138 -10.27 -3.90 4.98
N GLN A 139 -9.74 -2.68 4.91
CA GLN A 139 -9.64 -1.76 6.04
C GLN A 139 -10.59 -0.59 5.84
N GLN A 140 -11.15 -0.07 6.94
CA GLN A 140 -12.03 1.09 6.88
C GLN A 140 -11.82 1.99 8.10
N PHE A 141 -11.86 3.29 7.88
CA PHE A 141 -11.82 4.28 8.95
C PHE A 141 -12.73 5.46 8.59
N ARG A 142 -13.39 6.02 9.60
CA ARG A 142 -14.14 7.27 9.47
C ARG A 142 -13.35 8.38 10.15
N TYR A 143 -12.94 9.38 9.38
CA TYR A 143 -12.25 10.57 9.87
C TYR A 143 -13.10 11.28 10.93
N ARG A 144 -12.45 11.81 11.97
CA ARG A 144 -13.09 12.25 13.22
C ARG A 144 -12.80 13.71 13.56
N THR A 145 -11.78 14.29 12.94
CA THR A 145 -11.40 15.70 13.10
C THR A 145 -11.39 16.39 11.74
N ALA A 146 -11.59 17.71 11.75
CA ALA A 146 -11.61 18.52 10.54
C ALA A 146 -11.11 19.93 10.81
N ALA A 147 -10.50 20.55 9.80
CA ALA A 147 -10.05 21.94 9.87
C ALA A 147 -11.23 22.93 9.99
N PRO A 148 -11.03 24.16 10.48
CA PRO A 148 -12.06 25.18 10.53
C PRO A 148 -12.80 25.36 9.19
N GLY A 149 -14.13 25.33 9.25
CA GLY A 149 -14.99 25.44 8.06
C GLY A 149 -15.15 24.14 7.25
N LYS A 150 -14.49 23.04 7.64
CA LYS A 150 -14.67 21.70 7.06
C LYS A 150 -15.52 20.81 7.98
N LYS A 151 -15.91 19.63 7.50
CA LYS A 151 -16.70 18.65 8.26
C LYS A 151 -15.91 17.37 8.46
N ALA A 152 -15.94 16.79 9.66
CA ALA A 152 -15.43 15.43 9.84
C ALA A 152 -16.47 14.41 9.37
N GLY A 153 -16.01 13.21 9.02
CA GLY A 153 -16.86 12.05 8.79
C GLY A 153 -16.68 11.37 7.45
N SER A 154 -15.72 11.81 6.63
CA SER A 154 -15.32 11.10 5.42
C SER A 154 -14.92 9.66 5.75
N GLN A 155 -15.29 8.72 4.89
CA GLN A 155 -14.95 7.31 5.07
C GLN A 155 -13.82 6.93 4.11
N TRP A 156 -12.70 6.49 4.68
CA TRP A 156 -11.65 5.81 3.95
C TRP A 156 -11.92 4.30 3.93
N THR A 157 -11.70 3.68 2.77
CA THR A 157 -11.71 2.24 2.58
C THR A 157 -10.48 1.84 1.76
N GLN A 158 -9.70 0.90 2.27
CA GLN A 158 -8.57 0.29 1.57
C GLN A 158 -8.85 -1.19 1.31
N TRP A 159 -8.45 -1.63 0.12
CA TRP A 159 -8.41 -3.04 -0.28
C TRP A 159 -6.98 -3.44 -0.59
N ILE A 160 -6.47 -4.45 0.10
CA ILE A 160 -5.16 -5.06 -0.17
C ILE A 160 -5.42 -6.48 -0.67
N VAL A 161 -5.02 -6.79 -1.90
CA VAL A 161 -5.34 -8.06 -2.57
C VAL A 161 -4.05 -8.78 -2.96
N PHE A 162 -3.93 -10.04 -2.54
CA PHE A 162 -2.84 -10.96 -2.87
C PHE A 162 -3.38 -12.02 -3.85
N PRO A 163 -3.14 -11.88 -5.17
CA PRO A 163 -3.56 -12.88 -6.14
C PRO A 163 -2.64 -14.11 -6.08
N GLU A 164 -3.20 -15.29 -6.32
CA GLU A 164 -2.46 -16.55 -6.32
C GLU A 164 -1.33 -16.54 -7.37
N GLY A 165 -0.18 -17.11 -6.99
CA GLY A 165 0.94 -17.28 -7.91
C GLY A 165 1.68 -15.97 -8.22
N LYS A 166 1.28 -14.83 -7.64
CA LYS A 166 1.89 -13.53 -7.90
C LYS A 166 2.88 -13.13 -6.81
N ARG A 167 3.89 -12.35 -7.22
CA ARG A 167 4.93 -11.76 -6.35
C ARG A 167 4.68 -10.27 -6.11
N TYR A 168 3.44 -9.84 -6.24
CA TYR A 168 2.96 -8.50 -5.95
C TYR A 168 1.59 -8.59 -5.28
N PHE A 169 1.18 -7.53 -4.61
CA PHE A 169 -0.20 -7.30 -4.19
C PHE A 169 -0.75 -6.09 -4.94
N VAL A 170 -2.07 -5.96 -4.97
CA VAL A 170 -2.74 -4.77 -5.48
C VAL A 170 -3.35 -4.05 -4.29
N SER A 171 -3.16 -2.73 -4.22
CA SER A 171 -3.86 -1.90 -3.26
C SER A 171 -4.76 -0.87 -3.95
N MET A 172 -5.86 -0.53 -3.27
CA MET A 172 -6.82 0.47 -3.72
C MET A 172 -7.39 1.20 -2.52
N ASP A 173 -7.37 2.52 -2.61
CA ASP A 173 -8.01 3.42 -1.65
C ASP A 173 -9.22 4.11 -2.27
N ARG A 174 -10.26 4.22 -1.47
CA ARG A 174 -11.46 4.99 -1.77
C ARG A 174 -11.78 5.91 -0.61
N ILE A 175 -12.07 7.17 -0.94
CA ILE A 175 -12.62 8.15 -0.01
C ILE A 175 -14.06 8.47 -0.40
N ASP A 176 -15.01 8.13 0.47
CA ASP A 176 -16.36 8.67 0.42
C ASP A 176 -16.37 9.99 1.22
N ALA A 177 -16.13 11.09 0.52
CA ALA A 177 -15.83 12.39 1.14
C ALA A 177 -17.09 13.17 1.54
N VAL A 178 -17.04 13.84 2.70
CA VAL A 178 -18.06 14.81 3.14
C VAL A 178 -17.69 16.27 2.81
N ASN A 179 -16.43 16.50 2.45
CA ASN A 179 -15.92 17.79 1.96
C ASN A 179 -15.60 17.73 0.47
N SER A 180 -15.50 18.91 -0.14
CA SER A 180 -14.98 19.10 -1.49
C SER A 180 -13.91 20.19 -1.51
N SER A 181 -12.98 20.08 -2.45
CA SER A 181 -11.93 21.07 -2.75
C SER A 181 -11.52 20.92 -4.21
N ASP A 182 -11.01 21.98 -4.82
CA ASP A 182 -10.59 21.97 -6.23
C ASP A 182 -9.49 20.93 -6.51
N ALA A 183 -8.66 20.64 -5.49
CA ALA A 183 -7.56 19.70 -5.57
C ALA A 183 -7.43 18.88 -4.29
N MET A 184 -8.52 18.27 -3.82
CA MET A 184 -8.47 17.36 -2.67
C MET A 184 -7.68 16.09 -3.00
N PHE A 185 -6.84 15.62 -2.08
CA PHE A 185 -6.09 14.38 -2.24
C PHE A 185 -5.98 13.60 -0.93
N LEU A 186 -5.78 12.29 -1.06
CA LEU A 186 -5.42 11.40 0.05
C LEU A 186 -3.89 11.40 0.18
N ARG A 187 -3.40 11.69 1.39
CA ARG A 187 -1.97 11.53 1.69
C ARG A 187 -1.74 10.11 2.18
N LEU A 188 -0.83 9.42 1.50
CA LEU A 188 -0.43 8.05 1.81
C LEU A 188 1.08 7.89 1.61
N ASP A 189 1.71 7.03 2.40
CA ASP A 189 3.07 6.54 2.18
C ASP A 189 2.99 5.26 1.33
N MET A 190 3.32 5.42 0.05
CA MET A 190 3.80 4.31 -0.79
C MET A 190 5.18 3.84 -0.28
N PRO A 191 5.93 2.94 -0.94
CA PRO A 191 7.36 2.76 -0.62
C PRO A 191 8.19 4.02 -0.95
N GLY A 192 7.87 5.15 -0.33
CA GLY A 192 8.72 6.30 -0.10
C GLY A 192 9.32 6.19 1.30
N HIS A 193 10.38 6.94 1.57
CA HIS A 193 11.12 6.85 2.83
C HIS A 193 11.81 5.48 3.06
N ILE A 194 12.62 5.08 2.08
CA ILE A 194 13.42 3.86 2.13
C ILE A 194 14.50 3.99 3.21
N ARG A 195 14.62 2.98 4.07
CA ARG A 195 15.64 2.93 5.11
C ARG A 195 16.94 2.36 4.54
N HIS A 196 18.04 3.09 4.70
CA HIS A 196 19.37 2.67 4.30
C HIS A 196 20.44 3.45 5.06
N ASP A 197 21.65 2.90 5.13
CA ASP A 197 22.88 3.62 5.39
C ASP A 197 23.68 3.66 4.10
N ARG A 198 23.69 4.83 3.44
CA ARG A 198 24.38 5.04 2.16
C ARG A 198 24.13 3.92 1.12
N GLY A 199 22.86 3.53 0.94
CA GLY A 199 22.45 2.56 -0.08
C GLY A 199 22.80 1.09 0.22
N ASP A 200 23.14 0.73 1.46
CA ASP A 200 23.47 -0.64 1.86
C ASP A 200 22.38 -1.69 1.55
N THR A 201 21.12 -1.29 1.46
CA THR A 201 19.97 -2.18 1.24
C THR A 201 19.51 -2.27 -0.22
N PHE A 202 20.05 -1.45 -1.13
CA PHE A 202 19.65 -1.45 -2.55
C PHE A 202 20.76 -0.93 -3.46
N ALA A 203 20.87 -1.50 -4.66
CA ALA A 203 21.80 -0.97 -5.67
C ALA A 203 21.20 0.20 -6.46
N LYS A 204 19.90 0.14 -6.74
CA LYS A 204 19.17 1.10 -7.57
C LYS A 204 17.71 1.23 -7.14
N ILE A 205 17.12 2.38 -7.41
CA ILE A 205 15.68 2.62 -7.34
C ILE A 205 15.15 2.81 -8.76
N PHE A 206 14.14 2.04 -9.14
CA PHE A 206 13.46 2.22 -10.43
C PHE A 206 12.20 3.04 -10.25
N LEU A 207 12.11 4.14 -10.99
CA LEU A 207 10.95 5.02 -11.05
C LEU A 207 10.30 4.90 -12.42
N SER A 208 9.01 4.58 -12.47
CA SER A 208 8.31 4.37 -13.75
C SER A 208 8.48 5.55 -14.72
N TYR A 209 8.49 6.79 -14.23
CA TYR A 209 8.60 8.00 -15.07
C TYR A 209 10.05 8.45 -15.35
N ARG A 210 11.06 7.94 -14.63
CA ARG A 210 12.45 8.42 -14.72
C ARG A 210 13.51 7.34 -14.97
N GLY A 211 13.14 6.08 -14.90
CA GLY A 211 14.07 4.96 -15.05
C GLY A 211 14.82 4.62 -13.76
N GLU A 212 16.06 4.14 -13.90
CA GLU A 212 16.90 3.71 -12.79
C GLU A 212 17.69 4.87 -12.19
N LEU A 213 17.69 4.98 -10.86
CA LEU A 213 18.54 5.85 -10.08
C LEU A 213 19.52 5.00 -9.26
N ASP A 214 20.81 5.30 -9.32
CA ASP A 214 21.82 4.60 -8.53
C ASP A 214 21.72 4.96 -7.04
N ALA A 215 22.10 4.04 -6.15
CA ALA A 215 22.01 4.27 -4.72
C ALA A 215 22.83 5.48 -4.21
N SER A 216 23.88 5.86 -4.94
CA SER A 216 24.67 7.07 -4.67
C SER A 216 23.84 8.35 -4.71
N GLU A 217 22.72 8.36 -5.42
CA GLU A 217 21.82 9.51 -5.47
C GLU A 217 21.17 9.84 -4.12
N PHE A 218 21.21 8.89 -3.17
CA PHE A 218 20.57 8.93 -1.86
C PHE A 218 21.56 8.97 -0.69
N PHE A 219 22.86 9.21 -0.94
CA PHE A 219 23.86 9.24 0.14
C PHE A 219 23.74 10.46 1.06
N GLU A 220 23.17 11.54 0.54
CA GLU A 220 22.86 12.76 1.27
C GLU A 220 21.35 12.93 1.33
N ASN A 221 20.85 13.42 2.47
CA ASN A 221 19.42 13.70 2.62
C ASN A 221 19.02 14.86 1.72
N PHE A 222 17.82 14.75 1.16
CA PHE A 222 17.16 15.82 0.40
C PHE A 222 15.65 15.76 0.65
N ALA A 223 14.98 16.90 0.57
CA ALA A 223 13.54 16.96 0.79
C ALA A 223 12.76 16.28 -0.36
N PRO A 224 11.51 15.80 -0.13
CA PRO A 224 10.75 15.06 -1.14
C PRO A 224 10.56 15.75 -2.50
N ASP A 225 10.57 17.09 -2.51
CA ASP A 225 10.39 17.95 -3.68
C ASP A 225 11.70 18.58 -4.20
N GLU A 226 12.85 18.23 -3.62
CA GLU A 226 14.13 18.86 -3.93
C GLU A 226 14.80 18.28 -5.18
N LYS A 227 14.80 16.95 -5.31
CA LYS A 227 15.60 16.26 -6.35
C LYS A 227 14.76 15.46 -7.33
N PHE A 228 13.90 14.60 -6.81
CA PHE A 228 13.08 13.67 -7.60
C PHE A 228 11.61 13.94 -7.35
N HIS A 229 11.10 15.08 -7.85
CA HIS A 229 9.69 15.40 -7.69
C HIS A 229 8.82 14.39 -8.49
N TYR A 230 8.16 13.49 -7.77
CA TYR A 230 7.40 12.38 -8.33
C TYR A 230 6.01 12.83 -8.83
N GLN A 231 5.95 13.54 -9.95
CA GLN A 231 4.70 13.95 -10.58
C GLN A 231 4.42 13.17 -11.87
N ARG A 232 3.12 12.93 -12.15
CA ARG A 232 2.69 12.27 -13.39
C ARG A 232 2.62 13.22 -14.60
N ASN A 233 2.78 14.51 -14.40
CA ASN A 233 2.32 15.53 -15.35
C ASN A 233 3.42 16.10 -16.25
N ASP A 234 4.69 15.84 -15.95
CA ASP A 234 5.81 16.50 -16.66
C ASP A 234 6.51 15.57 -17.67
N ASP A 235 6.32 14.26 -17.56
CA ASP A 235 6.97 13.25 -18.38
C ASP A 235 5.97 12.45 -19.24
N ASN A 236 6.41 11.97 -20.41
CA ASN A 236 5.62 11.03 -21.22
C ASN A 236 5.24 9.80 -20.38
N PHE A 237 3.97 9.39 -20.43
CA PHE A 237 3.53 8.16 -19.75
C PHE A 237 4.42 6.98 -20.16
N PRO A 238 5.06 6.29 -19.20
CA PRO A 238 5.98 5.21 -19.53
C PRO A 238 5.21 4.04 -20.12
N SER A 239 5.79 3.42 -21.16
CA SER A 239 5.23 2.21 -21.78
C SER A 239 5.15 1.03 -20.80
N ARG A 240 6.00 1.04 -19.78
CA ARG A 240 6.00 0.09 -18.66
C ARG A 240 5.87 0.85 -17.35
N MET A 241 4.73 0.69 -16.70
CA MET A 241 4.52 1.13 -15.33
C MET A 241 4.70 -0.09 -14.42
N ILE A 242 5.67 -0.05 -13.51
CA ILE A 242 5.69 -0.98 -12.39
C ILE A 242 4.74 -0.37 -11.37
N ARG A 243 3.54 -0.97 -11.27
CA ARG A 243 2.52 -0.65 -10.27
C ARG A 243 2.68 -1.60 -9.10
#